data_AF-A0A1S7DTB7-F1
#
_entry.id   AF-A0A1S7DTB7-F1
#
_cell.length_a   1.000
_cell.length_b   1.000
_cell.length_c   1.000
_cell.angle_alpha   90.00
_cell.angle_beta   90.00
_cell.angle_gamma   90.00
#
_symmetry.space_group_name_H-M   'P 1'
#
loop_
_entity.id
_entity.type
_entity.pdbx_description
1 polymer ?
#
loop_
_entity_poly.entity_id
_entity_poly.type
_entity_poly.pdbx_seq_one_letter_code
_entity_poly.pdbx_strand_id
1 'polypeptide(L)'
;MKGGAANPSPPVGPALGSAGVNIMEFCKQFNGRTQDKPGQVLPVVITVYEDKSFDFVIKTPPAAVQLLEASKVKKGSGQPNREKVGSVSWEQVQKIAEDKMSDLNCFTLDSAMSMVAGTARSMGLKVTGTKPTNA
;
A
#
# COMPACT_ATOMS: atom_id res chain seq x y z
N MET A 1 -0.39 4.25 7.85
CA MET A 1 0.61 4.94 8.69
C MET A 1 1.98 4.80 8.05
N LYS A 2 2.93 5.71 8.28
CA LYS A 2 4.32 5.53 7.78
C LYS A 2 5.05 4.52 8.66
N GLY A 3 5.67 3.51 8.06
CA GLY A 3 6.44 2.48 8.77
C GLY A 3 7.60 3.09 9.58
N GLY A 4 7.80 2.58 10.79
CA GLY A 4 8.86 2.98 11.72
C GLY A 4 8.69 4.35 12.40
N ALA A 5 7.62 5.09 12.10
CA ALA A 5 7.39 6.45 12.62
C ALA A 5 5.95 6.66 13.13
N ALA A 6 5.28 5.60 13.62
CA ALA A 6 3.99 5.77 14.28
C ALA A 6 4.18 6.55 15.59
N ASN A 7 3.44 7.64 15.71
CA ASN A 7 3.37 8.49 16.89
C ASN A 7 1.90 8.66 17.31
N PRO A 8 1.65 8.97 18.59
CA PRO A 8 0.29 9.20 19.10
C PRO A 8 -0.35 10.51 18.60
N SER A 9 0.29 11.24 17.68
CA SER A 9 -0.22 12.49 17.12
C SER A 9 -1.44 12.25 16.20
N PRO A 10 -2.27 13.27 15.93
CA PRO A 10 -3.34 13.18 14.93
C PRO A 10 -2.70 12.77 13.60
N PRO A 11 -3.07 11.66 12.93
CA PRO A 11 -4.38 10.99 12.84
C PRO A 11 -4.56 9.71 13.69
N VAL A 12 -3.53 9.23 14.38
CA VAL A 12 -3.54 7.94 15.10
C VAL A 12 -4.19 8.09 16.48
N GLY A 13 -3.84 9.15 17.21
CA GLY A 13 -4.35 9.41 18.56
C GLY A 13 -5.87 9.52 18.64
N PRO A 14 -6.53 10.40 17.86
CA PRO A 14 -7.99 10.55 17.90
C PRO A 14 -8.75 9.30 17.44
N ALA A 15 -8.24 8.58 16.43
CA ALA A 15 -8.90 7.41 15.85
C ALA A 15 -8.86 6.18 16.78
N LEU A 16 -7.78 6.01 17.54
CA LEU A 16 -7.63 4.89 18.49
C LEU A 16 -8.13 5.24 19.89
N GLY A 17 -8.00 6.50 20.30
CA GLY A 17 -8.48 6.97 21.59
C GLY A 17 -10.01 6.89 21.71
N SER A 18 -10.74 7.22 20.64
CA SER A 18 -12.21 7.06 20.61
C SER A 18 -12.67 5.59 20.69
N ALA A 19 -11.83 4.66 20.23
CA ALA A 19 -12.06 3.22 20.31
C ALA A 19 -11.59 2.58 21.63
N GLY A 20 -11.01 3.36 22.56
CA GLY A 20 -10.53 2.85 23.85
C GLY A 20 -9.26 1.98 23.78
N VAL A 21 -8.52 2.05 22.67
CA VAL A 21 -7.30 1.26 22.43
C VAL A 21 -6.08 1.93 23.09
N ASN A 22 -5.16 1.14 23.63
CA ASN A 22 -3.89 1.66 24.14
C ASN A 22 -2.97 2.11 23.00
N ILE A 23 -2.98 3.42 22.73
CA ILE A 23 -2.25 4.06 21.63
C ILE A 23 -0.74 3.82 21.73
N MET A 24 -0.17 3.86 22.93
CA MET A 24 1.27 3.73 23.12
C MET A 24 1.74 2.30 22.83
N GLU A 25 0.94 1.31 23.22
CA GLU A 25 1.21 -0.10 22.95
C GLU A 25 1.13 -0.39 21.45
N PHE A 26 0.09 0.12 20.78
CA PHE A 26 -0.03 0.03 19.34
C PHE A 26 1.19 0.63 18.61
N CYS A 27 1.60 1.85 18.98
CA CYS A 27 2.75 2.51 18.35
C CYS A 27 4.04 1.71 18.51
N LYS A 28 4.29 1.10 19.68
CA LYS A 28 5.46 0.23 19.91
C LYS A 28 5.42 -1.01 19.03
N GLN A 29 4.31 -1.75 19.03
CA GLN A 29 4.18 -2.97 18.24
C GLN A 29 4.22 -2.68 16.74
N PHE A 30 3.57 -1.61 16.28
CA PHE A 30 3.62 -1.19 14.88
C PHE A 30 5.03 -0.80 14.46
N ASN A 31 5.74 0.02 15.25
CA ASN A 31 7.10 0.42 14.91
C ASN A 31 8.05 -0.79 14.90
N GLY A 32 7.90 -1.73 15.84
CA GLY A 32 8.68 -2.98 15.86
C GLY A 32 8.44 -3.86 14.64
N ARG A 33 7.18 -4.03 14.22
CA ARG A 33 6.81 -4.81 13.02
C ARG A 33 7.07 -4.09 11.69
N THR A 34 7.43 -2.80 11.70
CA THR A 34 7.67 -2.00 10.49
C THR A 34 9.09 -1.44 10.39
N GLN A 35 10.03 -1.94 11.20
CA GLN A 35 11.44 -1.54 11.15
C GLN A 35 12.10 -1.87 9.80
N ASP A 36 11.60 -2.91 9.13
CA ASP A 36 12.02 -3.38 7.80
C ASP A 36 11.55 -2.47 6.66
N LYS A 37 10.53 -1.62 6.89
CA LYS A 37 9.90 -0.77 5.86
C LYS A 37 9.80 0.70 6.32
N PRO A 38 10.92 1.34 6.69
CA PRO A 38 10.91 2.71 7.18
C PRO A 38 10.41 3.68 6.09
N GLY A 39 9.45 4.53 6.45
CA GLY A 39 8.94 5.59 5.58
C GLY A 39 7.88 5.16 4.56
N GLN A 40 7.66 3.86 4.35
CA GLN A 40 6.59 3.37 3.46
C GLN A 40 5.21 3.57 4.10
N VAL A 41 4.22 3.93 3.29
CA VAL A 41 2.83 4.07 3.76
C VAL A 41 2.20 2.68 3.82
N LEU A 42 2.08 2.15 5.04
CA LEU A 42 1.49 0.85 5.32
C LEU A 42 0.06 1.01 5.86
N PRO A 43 -0.96 0.45 5.19
CA PRO A 43 -2.30 0.38 5.73
C PRO A 43 -2.35 -0.62 6.88
N VAL A 44 -3.11 -0.29 7.92
CA VAL A 44 -3.28 -1.13 9.10
C VAL A 44 -4.77 -1.30 9.32
N VAL A 45 -5.20 -2.55 9.47
CA VAL A 45 -6.56 -2.88 9.91
C VAL A 45 -6.45 -3.21 11.38
N ILE A 46 -7.23 -2.52 12.21
CA ILE A 46 -7.23 -2.69 13.66
C ILE A 46 -8.62 -3.21 14.04
N THR A 47 -8.64 -4.36 14.68
CA THR A 47 -9.84 -4.98 15.24
C THR A 47 -9.83 -4.71 16.74
N VAL A 48 -10.89 -4.08 17.24
CA VAL A 48 -11.05 -3.77 18.66
C VAL A 48 -12.16 -4.66 19.20
N TYR A 49 -11.88 -5.37 20.28
CA TYR A 49 -12.83 -6.24 20.95
C TYR A 49 -13.49 -5.52 22.13
N GLU A 50 -14.63 -6.03 22.61
CA GLU A 50 -15.40 -5.42 23.70
C GLU A 50 -14.65 -5.38 25.05
N ASP A 51 -13.72 -6.30 25.24
CA ASP A 51 -12.82 -6.36 26.40
C ASP A 51 -11.67 -5.33 26.34
N LYS A 52 -11.69 -4.44 25.33
CA LYS A 52 -10.65 -3.45 25.03
C LYS A 52 -9.31 -4.06 24.60
N SER A 53 -9.28 -5.36 24.31
CA SER A 53 -8.17 -5.95 23.57
C SER A 53 -8.23 -5.50 22.12
N PHE A 54 -7.08 -5.50 21.44
CA PHE A 54 -6.99 -5.14 20.04
C PHE A 54 -6.04 -6.09 19.32
N ASP A 55 -6.34 -6.36 18.06
CA ASP A 55 -5.43 -7.01 17.14
C ASP A 55 -5.26 -6.11 15.92
N PHE A 56 -4.10 -6.20 15.26
CA PHE A 56 -3.86 -5.43 14.06
C PHE A 56 -3.07 -6.21 13.02
N VAL A 57 -3.52 -6.06 11.77
CA VAL A 57 -2.87 -6.63 10.59
C VAL A 57 -2.26 -5.50 9.78
N ILE A 58 -0.96 -5.56 9.58
CA ILE A 58 -0.23 -4.65 8.69
C ILE A 58 -0.33 -5.22 7.29
N LYS A 59 -0.97 -4.46 6.40
CA LYS A 59 -1.03 -4.80 4.98
C LYS A 59 0.16 -4.20 4.24
N THR A 60 0.41 -4.71 3.05
CA THR A 60 1.39 -4.18 2.12
C THR A 60 1.01 -2.77 1.66
N PRO A 61 2.00 -1.95 1.23
CA PRO A 61 1.72 -0.62 0.73
C PRO A 61 0.66 -0.63 -0.40
N PRO A 62 -0.16 0.44 -0.54
CA PRO A 62 -1.08 0.55 -1.66
C PRO A 62 -0.30 0.50 -2.98
N ALA A 63 -0.86 -0.21 -3.98
CA ALA A 63 -0.24 -0.31 -5.31
C ALA A 63 0.04 1.09 -5.90
N ALA A 64 -0.85 2.06 -5.62
CA ALA A 64 -0.66 3.45 -6.04
C ALA A 64 0.63 4.09 -5.51
N VAL A 65 1.00 3.85 -4.25
CA VAL A 65 2.22 4.40 -3.65
C VAL A 65 3.45 3.73 -4.27
N GLN A 66 3.43 2.40 -4.40
CA GLN A 66 4.51 1.64 -5.02
C GLN A 66 4.70 2.03 -6.49
N LEU A 67 3.62 2.30 -7.23
CA LEU A 67 3.67 2.76 -8.62
C LEU A 67 4.22 4.19 -8.74
N LEU A 68 3.92 5.08 -7.79
CA LEU A 68 4.51 6.43 -7.76
C LEU A 68 6.01 6.38 -7.47
N GLU A 69 6.44 5.52 -6.54
CA GLU A 69 7.85 5.28 -6.25
C GLU A 69 8.58 4.68 -7.47
N ALA A 70 8.00 3.67 -8.11
CA ALA A 70 8.57 3.02 -9.30
C ALA A 70 8.66 3.95 -10.52
N SER A 71 7.66 4.82 -10.71
CA SER A 71 7.63 5.82 -11.79
C SER A 71 8.40 7.10 -11.47
N LYS A 72 8.85 7.27 -10.23
CA LYS A 72 9.50 8.50 -9.71
C LYS A 72 8.61 9.75 -9.82
N VAL A 73 7.29 9.56 -9.87
CA VAL A 73 6.30 10.65 -9.98
C VAL A 73 5.75 10.99 -8.60
N LYS A 74 5.60 12.28 -8.29
CA LYS A 74 5.12 12.73 -6.97
C LYS A 74 3.60 12.64 -6.80
N LYS A 75 2.83 12.74 -7.89
CA LYS A 75 1.36 12.74 -7.88
C LYS A 75 0.80 12.11 -9.14
N GLY A 76 -0.30 11.36 -9.01
CA GLY A 76 -1.07 10.85 -10.14
C GLY A 76 -1.69 11.96 -10.98
N SER A 77 -2.09 11.62 -12.21
CA SER A 77 -2.75 12.54 -13.13
C SER A 77 -4.13 12.97 -12.62
N GLY A 78 -4.42 14.27 -12.71
CA GLY A 78 -5.77 14.80 -12.48
C GLY A 78 -6.73 14.48 -13.63
N GLN A 79 -6.20 14.16 -14.81
CA GLN A 79 -6.97 13.71 -15.97
C GLN A 79 -6.32 12.47 -16.59
N PRO A 80 -6.45 11.28 -15.96
CA PRO A 80 -5.71 10.06 -16.35
C PRO A 80 -5.89 9.64 -17.81
N ASN A 81 -7.01 9.99 -18.42
CA ASN A 81 -7.32 9.68 -19.82
C ASN A 81 -6.71 10.67 -20.83
N ARG A 82 -6.35 11.89 -20.39
CA ARG A 82 -5.81 12.95 -21.27
C ARG A 82 -4.34 13.23 -21.00
N GLU A 83 -3.97 13.34 -19.73
CA GLU A 83 -2.61 13.66 -19.30
C GLU A 83 -1.95 12.43 -18.68
N LYS A 84 -0.93 11.90 -19.35
CA LYS A 84 -0.09 10.83 -18.79
C LYS A 84 1.07 11.46 -18.04
N VAL A 85 1.25 11.09 -16.78
CA VAL A 85 2.21 11.72 -15.85
C VAL A 85 3.49 10.91 -15.66
N GLY A 86 3.58 9.73 -16.27
CA GLY A 86 4.77 8.88 -16.19
C GLY A 86 4.58 7.52 -16.86
N SER A 87 5.58 6.66 -16.70
CA SER A 87 5.56 5.28 -17.20
C SER A 87 6.17 4.31 -16.20
N VAL A 88 5.69 3.06 -16.24
CA VAL A 88 6.22 1.93 -15.45
C VAL A 88 6.43 0.73 -16.36
N SER A 89 7.49 -0.06 -16.14
CA SER A 89 7.73 -1.28 -16.92
C SER A 89 6.91 -2.45 -16.36
N TRP A 90 6.65 -3.47 -17.20
CA TRP A 90 6.02 -4.70 -16.73
C TRP A 90 6.81 -5.43 -15.65
N GLU A 91 8.14 -5.35 -15.66
CA GLU A 91 9.00 -5.90 -14.60
C GLU A 91 8.73 -5.24 -13.25
N GLN A 92 8.55 -3.91 -13.24
CA GLN A 92 8.18 -3.18 -12.03
C GLN A 92 6.77 -3.56 -11.57
N VAL A 93 5.82 -3.69 -12.50
CA VAL A 93 4.46 -4.13 -12.21
C VAL A 93 4.45 -5.54 -11.62
N GLN A 94 5.27 -6.45 -12.15
CA GLN A 94 5.41 -7.81 -11.64
C GLN A 94 5.94 -7.83 -10.21
N LYS A 95 7.04 -7.11 -9.93
CA LYS A 95 7.58 -7.02 -8.57
C LYS A 95 6.55 -6.46 -7.57
N ILE A 96 5.82 -5.42 -7.98
CA ILE A 96 4.73 -4.84 -7.17
C ILE A 96 3.60 -5.85 -6.94
N ALA A 97 3.26 -6.64 -7.97
CA ALA A 97 2.24 -7.68 -7.88
C ALA A 97 2.66 -8.83 -6.97
N GLU A 98 3.91 -9.27 -7.03
CA GLU A 98 4.50 -10.29 -6.15
C GLU A 98 4.50 -9.81 -4.69
N ASP A 99 4.97 -8.59 -4.45
CA ASP A 99 4.99 -7.98 -3.11
C ASP A 99 3.56 -7.87 -2.54
N LYS A 100 2.56 -7.61 -3.39
CA LYS A 100 1.16 -7.41 -3.00
C LYS A 100 0.34 -8.69 -2.97
N MET A 101 0.87 -9.81 -3.45
CA MET A 101 0.11 -11.04 -3.70
C MET A 101 -0.61 -11.56 -2.46
N SER A 102 -0.02 -11.40 -1.28
CA SER A 102 -0.62 -11.79 0.01
C SER A 102 -1.88 -11.00 0.39
N ASP A 103 -2.05 -9.78 -0.15
CA ASP A 103 -3.21 -8.92 0.11
C ASP A 103 -4.24 -8.94 -1.03
N LEU A 104 -3.89 -9.51 -2.17
CA LEU A 104 -4.77 -9.58 -3.33
C LEU A 104 -5.68 -10.82 -3.23
N ASN A 105 -6.88 -10.69 -3.79
CA ASN A 105 -7.85 -11.79 -3.88
C ASN A 105 -7.64 -12.68 -5.11
N CYS A 106 -6.53 -12.54 -5.82
CA CYS A 106 -6.24 -13.28 -7.04
C CYS A 106 -5.34 -14.48 -6.76
N PHE A 107 -5.52 -15.54 -7.56
CA PHE A 107 -4.76 -16.79 -7.41
C PHE A 107 -3.56 -16.90 -8.35
N THR A 108 -3.47 -16.02 -9.36
CA THR A 108 -2.40 -16.04 -10.36
C THR A 108 -1.68 -14.70 -10.42
N LEU A 109 -0.36 -14.76 -10.65
CA LEU A 109 0.47 -13.58 -10.81
C LEU A 109 0.01 -12.72 -12.00
N ASP A 110 -0.50 -13.34 -13.07
CA ASP A 110 -1.02 -12.60 -14.23
C ASP A 110 -2.24 -11.72 -13.88
N SER A 111 -3.12 -12.24 -13.04
CA SER A 111 -4.27 -11.48 -12.53
C SER A 111 -3.80 -10.34 -11.63
N ALA A 112 -2.85 -10.62 -10.73
CA ALA A 112 -2.24 -9.61 -9.86
C ALA A 112 -1.61 -8.47 -10.66
N MET A 113 -0.80 -8.80 -11.68
CA MET A 113 -0.20 -7.84 -12.60
C MET A 113 -1.25 -7.02 -13.33
N SER A 114 -2.34 -7.64 -13.78
CA SER A 114 -3.44 -6.95 -14.46
C SER A 114 -4.17 -5.96 -13.52
N MET A 115 -4.34 -6.29 -12.25
CA MET A 115 -4.91 -5.39 -11.23
C MET A 115 -3.99 -4.19 -10.96
N VAL A 116 -2.68 -4.42 -10.83
CA VAL A 116 -1.69 -3.35 -10.64
C VAL A 116 -1.61 -2.48 -11.89
N ALA A 117 -1.62 -3.06 -13.09
CA ALA A 117 -1.64 -2.31 -14.35
C ALA A 117 -2.93 -1.47 -14.49
N GLY A 118 -4.07 -1.98 -14.04
CA GLY A 118 -5.33 -1.22 -13.97
C GLY A 118 -5.20 0.03 -13.09
N THR A 119 -4.55 -0.13 -11.92
CA THR A 119 -4.25 0.98 -11.01
C THR A 119 -3.30 2.00 -11.65
N ALA A 120 -2.26 1.54 -12.35
CA ALA A 120 -1.34 2.41 -13.09
C ALA A 120 -2.09 3.25 -14.14
N ARG A 121 -3.01 2.61 -14.89
CA ARG A 121 -3.84 3.28 -15.89
C ARG A 121 -4.73 4.36 -15.27
N SER A 122 -5.39 4.07 -14.15
CA SER A 122 -6.26 5.05 -13.47
C SER A 122 -5.49 6.21 -12.83
N MET A 123 -4.18 6.05 -12.63
CA MET A 123 -3.29 7.12 -12.16
C MET A 123 -2.67 7.93 -13.31
N GLY A 124 -2.92 7.56 -14.57
CA GLY A 124 -2.29 8.21 -15.72
C GLY A 124 -0.85 7.77 -15.97
N LEU A 125 -0.44 6.60 -15.47
CA LEU A 125 0.84 5.99 -15.80
C LEU A 125 0.69 5.10 -17.05
N LYS A 126 1.67 5.14 -17.93
CA LYS A 126 1.75 4.27 -19.11
C LYS A 126 2.56 3.03 -18.75
N VAL A 127 1.93 1.86 -18.82
CA VAL A 127 2.66 0.60 -18.69
C VAL A 127 3.39 0.32 -20.01
N THR A 128 4.71 0.17 -19.95
CA THR A 128 5.58 -0.04 -21.12
C THR A 128 6.18 -1.44 -21.13
N GLY A 129 6.44 -1.95 -22.34
CA GLY A 129 6.97 -3.29 -22.58
C GLY A 129 5.89 -4.32 -22.92
N THR A 130 6.34 -5.57 -23.08
CA THR A 130 5.47 -6.72 -23.36
C THR A 130 4.95 -7.27 -22.04
N LYS A 131 3.63 -7.49 -21.93
CA LYS A 131 3.06 -8.20 -20.79
C LYS A 131 3.69 -9.61 -20.76
N PRO A 132 4.29 -10.06 -19.65
CA PRO A 132 4.72 -11.45 -19.52
C PRO A 132 3.45 -12.31 -19.41
N THR A 133 2.85 -12.65 -20.53
CA THR A 133 1.78 -13.62 -20.62
C THR A 133 2.41 -14.99 -20.52
N ASN A 134 2.24 -15.67 -19.40
CA ASN A 134 2.38 -17.12 -19.37
C ASN A 134 1.18 -17.67 -20.15
N ALA A 135 1.41 -17.97 -21.43
CA ALA A 135 0.53 -18.81 -22.24
C ALA A 135 0.60 -20.26 -21.75
#